data_AF-A0A2T2TXK8-F1
#
_entry.id   AF-A0A2T2TXK8-F1
#
_cell.length_a   1.000
_cell.length_b   1.000
_cell.length_c   1.000
_cell.angle_alpha   90.00
_cell.angle_beta   90.00
_cell.angle_gamma   90.00
#
_symmetry.space_group_name_H-M   'P 1'
#
loop_
_entity.id
_entity.type
_entity.pdbx_description
1 polymer ?
#
loop_
_entity_poly.entity_id
_entity_poly.type
_entity_poly.pdbx_seq_one_letter_code
_entity_poly.pdbx_strand_id
1 'polypeptide(L)'
;MPVTKQQRQATPISVVEDVVGDGLVTIYVTTRHPLSGNHLDGPALVVIVDEHRTDRRSYVSELTAEIPQRTGAYHEVFVYSEEERDNLTLRDGDIVEI
;
A
#
# COMPACT_ATOMS: atom_id res chain seq x y z
N MET A 1 4.05 -31.90 21.05
CA MET A 1 3.17 -31.19 20.09
C MET A 1 3.93 -29.97 19.60
N PRO A 2 4.22 -29.83 18.30
CA PRO A 2 4.89 -28.63 17.81
C PRO A 2 3.87 -27.50 17.82
N VAL A 3 4.23 -26.38 18.44
CA VAL A 3 3.51 -25.12 18.30
C VAL A 3 3.54 -24.76 16.82
N THR A 4 2.42 -24.97 16.13
CA THR A 4 2.17 -24.40 14.82
C THR A 4 2.34 -22.90 15.02
N LYS A 5 3.48 -22.35 14.56
CA LYS A 5 3.65 -20.90 14.46
C LYS A 5 2.47 -20.48 13.60
N GLN A 6 1.46 -19.85 14.21
CA GLN A 6 0.51 -19.06 13.46
C GLN A 6 1.38 -18.21 12.55
N GLN A 7 1.35 -18.49 11.24
CA GLN A 7 1.74 -17.49 10.26
C GLN A 7 0.83 -16.32 10.61
N ARG A 8 1.35 -15.38 11.39
CA ARG A 8 0.74 -14.06 11.51
C ARG A 8 0.67 -13.61 10.07
N GLN A 9 -0.52 -13.61 9.49
CA GLN A 9 -0.74 -12.96 8.21
C GLN A 9 -0.23 -11.54 8.42
N ALA A 10 0.88 -11.21 7.77
CA ALA A 10 1.38 -9.85 7.81
C ALA A 10 0.27 -9.01 7.20
N THR A 11 -0.21 -8.02 7.96
CA THR A 11 -1.13 -7.05 7.38
C THR A 11 -0.32 -6.14 6.46
N PRO A 12 -0.93 -5.64 5.39
CA PRO A 12 -0.24 -4.78 4.43
C PRO A 12 0.39 -3.57 5.11
N ILE A 13 -0.31 -2.99 6.09
CA ILE A 13 0.19 -1.87 6.89
C ILE A 13 1.51 -2.19 7.57
N SER A 14 1.65 -3.36 8.22
CA SER A 14 2.91 -3.72 8.88
C SER A 14 4.05 -3.96 7.90
N VAL A 15 3.76 -4.44 6.68
CA VAL A 15 4.79 -4.56 5.63
C VAL A 15 5.21 -3.18 5.14
N VAL A 16 4.25 -2.27 4.94
CA VAL A 16 4.56 -0.91 4.52
C VAL A 16 5.33 -0.15 5.61
N GLU A 17 4.96 -0.27 6.88
CA GLU A 17 5.70 0.34 7.99
C GLU A 17 7.14 -0.21 8.10
N ASP A 18 7.34 -1.51 7.91
CA ASP A 18 8.66 -2.17 7.94
C ASP A 18 9.58 -1.65 6.81
N VAL A 19 9.03 -1.42 5.62
CA VAL A 19 9.79 -0.96 4.46
C VAL A 19 9.95 0.57 4.49
N VAL A 20 8.87 1.34 4.60
CA VAL A 20 8.85 2.81 4.46
C VAL A 20 9.24 3.55 5.76
N GLY A 21 9.10 2.89 6.91
CA GLY A 21 9.48 3.44 8.22
C GLY A 21 8.73 4.73 8.58
N ASP A 22 9.46 5.67 9.22
CA ASP A 22 8.95 6.98 9.67
C ASP A 22 8.53 7.94 8.52
N GLY A 23 8.62 7.51 7.26
CA GLY A 23 8.16 8.25 6.08
C GLY A 23 6.73 7.90 5.65
N LEU A 24 6.07 6.96 6.32
CA LEU A 24 4.70 6.59 6.02
C LEU A 24 3.71 7.66 6.52
N VAL A 25 2.89 8.19 5.62
CA VAL A 25 1.83 9.15 5.95
C VAL A 25 0.48 8.44 6.11
N THR A 26 0.07 7.66 5.09
CA THR A 26 -1.22 6.95 5.12
C THR A 26 -1.26 5.79 4.14
N ILE A 27 -2.10 4.79 4.41
CA ILE A 27 -2.34 3.64 3.52
C ILE A 27 -3.84 3.44 3.32
N TYR A 28 -4.23 3.12 2.10
CA TYR A 28 -5.60 2.80 1.74
C TYR A 28 -5.64 1.58 0.83
N VAL A 29 -6.75 0.85 0.85
CA VAL A 29 -7.09 -0.14 -0.16
C VAL A 29 -8.10 0.48 -1.12
N THR A 30 -7.88 0.32 -2.42
CA THR A 30 -8.81 0.73 -3.48
C THR A 30 -9.02 -0.40 -4.48
N THR A 31 -10.17 -0.41 -5.16
CA THR A 31 -10.40 -1.27 -6.36
C THR A 31 -10.39 -0.45 -7.65
N ARG A 32 -10.08 0.84 -7.55
CA ARG A 32 -9.96 1.78 -8.67
C ARG A 32 -8.58 2.39 -8.71
N HIS A 33 -8.09 2.60 -9.92
CA HIS A 33 -6.81 3.24 -10.16
C HIS A 33 -6.84 4.68 -9.61
N PRO A 34 -5.94 5.02 -8.67
CA PRO A 34 -5.96 6.32 -7.97
C PRO A 34 -5.83 7.54 -8.88
N LEU A 35 -5.03 7.48 -9.96
CA LEU A 35 -4.95 8.58 -10.93
C LEU A 35 -6.08 8.59 -11.98
N SER A 36 -6.36 7.45 -12.63
CA SER A 36 -7.29 7.42 -13.77
C SER A 36 -8.75 7.19 -13.37
N GLY A 37 -9.02 6.75 -12.14
CA GLY A 37 -10.36 6.38 -11.67
C GLY A 37 -10.94 5.10 -12.28
N ASN A 38 -10.18 4.44 -13.17
CA ASN A 38 -10.57 3.20 -13.83
C ASN A 38 -10.65 2.03 -12.84
N HIS A 39 -11.55 1.08 -13.08
CA HIS A 39 -11.55 -0.16 -12.29
C HIS A 39 -10.30 -0.97 -12.56
N LEU A 40 -9.72 -1.51 -11.48
CA LEU A 40 -8.61 -2.44 -11.52
C LEU A 40 -9.15 -3.88 -11.50
N ASP A 41 -8.36 -4.81 -12.02
CA ASP A 41 -8.68 -6.25 -12.01
C ASP A 41 -8.68 -6.87 -10.61
N GLY A 42 -8.19 -6.14 -9.60
CA GLY A 42 -8.18 -6.56 -8.20
C GLY A 42 -7.98 -5.40 -7.22
N PRO A 43 -8.00 -5.70 -5.91
CA PRO A 43 -7.69 -4.72 -4.89
C PRO A 43 -6.23 -4.27 -5.03
N ALA A 44 -6.03 -2.97 -5.05
CA ALA A 44 -4.74 -2.33 -5.04
C ALA A 44 -4.52 -1.58 -3.74
N LEU A 45 -3.29 -1.57 -3.29
CA LEU A 45 -2.87 -0.81 -2.13
C LEU A 45 -2.37 0.56 -2.59
N VAL A 46 -2.84 1.63 -1.96
CA VAL A 46 -2.34 2.97 -2.18
C VAL A 46 -1.62 3.41 -0.92
N VAL A 47 -0.34 3.72 -1.06
CA VAL A 47 0.53 4.16 0.03
C VAL A 47 0.89 5.61 -0.22
N ILE A 48 0.71 6.45 0.79
CA ILE A 48 1.13 7.85 0.76
C ILE A 48 2.32 8.01 1.69
N VAL A 49 3.40 8.55 1.14
CA VAL A 49 4.69 8.72 1.81
C VAL A 49 5.16 10.16 1.75
N ASP A 50 5.98 10.54 2.72
CA ASP A 50 6.66 11.83 2.73
C ASP A 50 7.95 11.75 1.89
N GLU A 51 7.91 12.32 0.67
CA GLU A 51 9.05 12.33 -0.25
C GLU A 51 10.27 13.12 0.26
N HIS A 52 10.08 14.01 1.25
CA HIS A 52 11.20 14.72 1.87
C HIS A 52 12.02 13.80 2.80
N ARG A 53 11.46 12.66 3.20
CA ARG A 53 12.11 11.69 4.10
C ARG A 53 12.56 10.41 3.39
N THR A 54 12.02 10.13 2.20
CA THR A 54 11.92 8.76 1.69
C THR A 54 11.97 8.73 0.15
N ASP A 55 12.84 7.89 -0.45
CA ASP A 55 12.94 7.70 -1.91
C ASP A 55 11.82 6.78 -2.46
N ARG A 56 10.74 7.38 -2.96
CA ARG A 56 9.53 6.69 -3.46
C ARG A 56 9.83 5.49 -4.38
N ARG A 57 10.82 5.60 -5.27
CA ARG A 57 11.04 4.59 -6.31
C ARG A 57 11.59 3.29 -5.74
N SER A 58 12.46 3.36 -4.72
CA SER A 58 12.93 2.17 -4.00
C SER A 58 11.75 1.45 -3.36
N TYR A 59 10.92 2.19 -2.62
CA TYR A 59 9.79 1.62 -1.88
C TYR A 59 8.72 1.01 -2.78
N VAL A 60 8.39 1.64 -3.92
CA VAL A 60 7.44 1.04 -4.88
C VAL A 60 7.89 -0.36 -5.27
N SER A 61 9.18 -0.52 -5.62
CA SER A 61 9.71 -1.80 -6.05
C SER A 61 9.71 -2.83 -4.92
N GLU A 62 10.08 -2.43 -3.71
CA GLU A 62 10.11 -3.31 -2.53
C GLU A 62 8.71 -3.71 -2.08
N LEU A 63 7.78 -2.77 -1.97
CA LEU A 63 6.39 -3.04 -1.59
C LEU A 63 5.66 -3.90 -2.62
N THR A 64 5.88 -3.65 -3.92
CA THR A 64 5.27 -4.47 -4.98
C THR A 64 5.82 -5.91 -4.96
N ALA A 65 7.04 -6.11 -4.46
CA ALA A 65 7.60 -7.45 -4.26
C ALA A 65 7.13 -8.08 -2.94
N GLU A 66 7.16 -7.37 -1.81
CA GLU A 66 6.88 -7.91 -0.49
C GLU A 66 5.39 -8.06 -0.20
N ILE A 67 4.55 -7.09 -0.57
CA ILE A 67 3.13 -7.11 -0.20
C ILE A 67 2.42 -8.32 -0.79
N PRO A 68 2.50 -8.62 -2.10
CA PRO A 68 1.88 -9.83 -2.63
C PRO A 68 2.46 -11.11 -2.03
N GLN A 69 3.77 -11.17 -1.77
CA GLN A 69 4.42 -12.34 -1.17
C GLN A 69 4.01 -12.59 0.29
N ARG A 70 3.82 -11.52 1.07
CA ARG A 70 3.52 -11.60 2.51
C ARG A 70 2.04 -11.61 2.84
N THR A 71 1.23 -10.88 2.07
CA THR A 71 -0.21 -10.70 2.33
C THR A 71 -1.07 -11.55 1.40
N GLY A 72 -0.60 -11.87 0.19
CA GLY A 72 -1.31 -12.66 -0.82
C GLY A 72 -2.60 -12.02 -1.36
N ALA A 73 -2.88 -10.77 -1.03
CA ALA A 73 -4.21 -10.18 -1.19
C ALA A 73 -4.29 -9.06 -2.24
N TYR A 74 -3.17 -8.41 -2.59
CA TYR A 74 -3.16 -7.22 -3.45
C TYR A 74 -2.60 -7.53 -4.82
N HIS A 75 -3.26 -7.00 -5.83
CA HIS A 75 -2.86 -7.18 -7.23
C HIS A 75 -1.83 -6.15 -7.67
N GLU A 76 -1.92 -4.93 -7.11
CA GLU A 76 -1.05 -3.82 -7.46
C GLU A 76 -0.81 -2.90 -6.25
N VAL A 77 0.33 -2.21 -6.23
CA VAL A 77 0.69 -1.24 -5.18
C VAL A 77 1.04 0.08 -5.86
N PHE A 78 0.36 1.14 -5.45
CA PHE A 78 0.64 2.50 -5.87
C PHE A 78 1.22 3.28 -4.71
N VAL A 79 2.30 4.01 -4.97
CA VAL A 79 2.90 4.90 -3.97
C VAL A 79 2.82 6.32 -4.48
N TYR A 80 2.31 7.21 -3.64
CA TYR A 80 2.16 8.63 -3.91
C TYR A 80 2.79 9.46 -2.81
N SER A 81 3.09 10.71 -3.11
CA SER A 81 3.47 11.69 -2.11
C SER A 81 2.27 12.31 -1.42
N GLU A 82 2.52 12.95 -0.28
CA GLU A 82 1.50 13.78 0.36
C GLU A 82 0.99 14.88 -0.60
N GLU A 83 1.86 15.47 -1.41
CA GLU A 83 1.48 16.50 -2.41
C GLU A 83 0.62 15.93 -3.55
N GLU A 84 0.82 14.65 -3.90
CA GLU A 84 0.02 13.95 -4.90
C GLU A 84 -1.33 13.51 -4.36
N ARG A 85 -1.51 13.42 -3.03
CA ARG A 85 -2.76 13.00 -2.38
C ARG A 85 -3.98 13.75 -2.91
N ASP A 86 -3.88 15.07 -2.99
CA ASP A 86 -4.95 15.95 -3.45
C ASP A 86 -5.27 15.79 -4.95
N ASN A 87 -4.35 15.21 -5.73
CA ASN A 87 -4.53 14.93 -7.15
C ASN A 87 -5.14 13.54 -7.42
N LEU A 88 -5.34 12.71 -6.40
CA LEU A 88 -5.90 11.37 -6.57
C LEU A 88 -7.42 11.45 -6.74
N THR A 89 -7.95 10.68 -7.69
CA THR A 89 -9.40 10.54 -7.94
C THR A 89 -10.02 9.50 -6.99
N LEU A 90 -9.50 9.40 -5.76
CA LEU A 90 -10.00 8.49 -4.75
C LEU A 90 -11.23 9.13 -4.09
N ARG A 91 -12.37 8.43 -4.12
CA ARG A 91 -13.58 8.84 -3.41
C ARG A 91 -13.67 8.08 -2.09
N ASP A 92 -14.12 8.74 -1.02
CA ASP A 92 -14.30 8.15 0.32
C ASP A 92 -15.07 6.82 0.34
N GLY A 93 -15.94 6.56 -0.65
CA GLY A 93 -16.68 5.30 -0.75
C GLY A 93 -15.91 4.12 -1.38
N ASP A 94 -14.81 4.39 -2.07
CA ASP A 94 -14.01 3.39 -2.80
C ASP A 94 -12.68 3.06 -2.08
N ILE A 95 -12.37 3.78 -0.99
CA ILE A 95 -11.16 3.58 -0.18
C ILE A 95 -11.50 3.00 1.19
N VAL A 96 -10.65 2.09 1.66
CA VAL A 96 -10.66 1.61 3.04
C VAL A 96 -9.32 2.00 3.65
N GLU A 97 -9.32 2.94 4.61
CA GLU A 97 -8.15 3.19 5.47
C GLU A 97 -7.83 1.94 6.28
N ILE A 98 -6.56 1.55 6.28
CA ILE A 98 -6.03 0.45 7.09
C ILE A 98 -5.40 1.01 8.36
#